data_AF-A0A317PT11-F1
#
_entry.id   AF-A0A317PT11-F1
#
_cell.length_a   1.000
_cell.length_b   1.000
_cell.length_c   1.000
_cell.angle_alpha   90.00
_cell.angle_beta   90.00
_cell.angle_gamma   90.00
#
_symmetry.space_group_name_H-M   'P 1'
#
loop_
_entity.id
_entity.type
_entity.pdbx_description
1 polymer ?
#
loop_
_entity_poly.entity_id
_entity_poly.type
_entity_poly.pdbx_seq_one_letter_code
_entity_poly.pdbx_strand_id
1 'polypeptide(L)' 'MDLVATPPGGEWSGRARYAAAMYFYQRGEMPAEVLEVYRISSRLDAEDAVDVLRLWQIGTDWIARIEAWRAAHST' A
#
# COMPACT_ATOMS: atom_id res chain seq x y z
N MET A 1 2.91 -9.58 -3.10
CA MET A 1 3.03 -8.11 -3.20
C MET A 1 2.01 -7.53 -4.17
N ASP A 2 1.56 -8.32 -5.13
CA ASP A 2 0.71 -7.95 -6.25
C ASP A 2 -0.56 -7.16 -5.86
N LEU A 3 -1.36 -7.66 -4.90
CA LEU A 3 -2.59 -6.97 -4.50
C LEU A 3 -2.34 -5.69 -3.68
N VAL A 4 -1.36 -5.70 -2.77
CA VAL A 4 -1.06 -4.50 -1.95
C VAL A 4 -0.40 -3.39 -2.76
N ALA A 5 0.21 -3.74 -3.90
CA ALA A 5 0.81 -2.83 -4.86
C ALA A 5 -0.08 -2.55 -6.08
N THR A 6 -1.36 -2.94 -6.05
CA THR A 6 -2.30 -2.71 -7.16
C THR A 6 -2.33 -1.23 -7.54
N PRO A 7 -2.18 -0.87 -8.83
CA PRO A 7 -2.18 0.53 -9.27
C PRO A 7 -3.43 1.30 -8.84
N PRO A 8 -3.32 2.62 -8.58
CA PRO A 8 -4.49 3.46 -8.38
C PRO A 8 -5.33 3.60 -9.66
N GLY A 9 -6.59 4.00 -9.50
CA GLY A 9 -7.51 4.36 -10.59
C GLY A 9 -8.44 3.24 -11.04
N GLY A 10 -8.13 1.97 -10.74
CA GLY A 10 -9.07 0.87 -10.96
C GLY A 10 -10.22 0.90 -9.96
N GLU A 11 -11.43 0.56 -10.39
CA GLU A 11 -12.60 0.45 -9.51
C GLU A 11 -12.30 -0.54 -8.37
N TRP A 12 -12.56 -0.12 -7.12
CA TRP A 12 -12.29 -0.91 -5.91
C TRP A 12 -10.80 -1.18 -5.62
N SER A 13 -9.87 -0.59 -6.37
CA SER A 13 -8.43 -0.81 -6.18
C SER A 13 -7.94 -0.38 -4.79
N GLY A 14 -8.51 0.66 -4.20
CA GLY A 14 -8.18 1.09 -2.84
C GLY A 14 -8.54 0.03 -1.80
N ARG A 15 -9.72 -0.58 -1.93
CA ARG A 15 -10.18 -1.65 -1.04
C ARG A 15 -9.38 -2.93 -1.24
N ALA A 16 -9.00 -3.27 -2.47
CA ALA A 16 -8.12 -4.40 -2.76
C ALA A 16 -6.74 -4.23 -2.09
N ARG A 17 -6.13 -3.03 -2.21
CA ARG A 17 -4.88 -2.70 -1.51
C ARG A 17 -5.03 -2.84 0.00
N TYR A 18 -6.10 -2.31 0.59
CA TYR A 18 -6.34 -2.40 2.04
C TYR A 18 -6.56 -3.83 2.53
N ALA A 19 -7.35 -4.64 1.81
CA ALA A 19 -7.54 -6.05 2.15
C ALA A 19 -6.21 -6.82 2.14
N ALA A 20 -5.34 -6.54 1.17
CA ALA A 20 -4.00 -7.11 1.13
C ALA A 20 -3.10 -6.56 2.24
N ALA A 21 -3.19 -5.27 2.58
CA ALA A 21 -2.45 -4.67 3.70
C ALA A 21 -2.81 -5.33 5.04
N MET A 22 -4.09 -5.62 5.28
CA MET A 22 -4.57 -6.35 6.46
C MET A 22 -3.88 -7.71 6.63
N TYR A 23 -3.65 -8.45 5.54
CA TYR A 23 -2.94 -9.73 5.58
C TYR A 23 -1.51 -9.58 6.14
N PHE A 24 -0.77 -8.56 5.69
CA PHE A 24 0.59 -8.30 6.19
C PHE A 24 0.59 -7.82 7.64
N TYR A 25 -0.35 -6.95 8.02
CA TYR A 25 -0.50 -6.48 9.39
C TYR A 25 -0.79 -7.62 10.37
N GLN A 26 -1.71 -8.52 10.04
CA GLN A 26 -2.05 -9.68 10.88
C GLN A 26 -0.86 -10.62 11.12
N ARG A 27 0.15 -10.59 10.25
CA ARG A 27 1.37 -11.39 10.35
C ARG A 27 2.52 -10.65 11.04
N GLY A 28 2.31 -9.41 11.49
CA GLY A 28 3.35 -8.57 12.05
C GLY A 28 4.37 -8.06 11.02
N GLU A 29 4.08 -8.17 9.72
CA GLU A 29 4.97 -7.74 8.63
C GLU A 29 4.73 -6.29 8.19
N MET A 30 3.71 -5.64 8.74
CA MET A 30 3.35 -4.25 8.47
C MET A 30 2.99 -3.56 9.80
N PRO A 31 3.55 -2.38 10.10
CA PRO A 31 3.20 -1.65 11.31
C PRO A 31 1.80 -1.02 11.20
N ALA A 32 1.15 -0.79 12.34
CA ALA A 32 -0.22 -0.29 12.40
C ALA A 32 -0.40 1.08 11.72
N GLU A 33 0.59 1.96 11.83
CA GLU A 33 0.62 3.28 11.18
C GLU A 33 0.61 3.19 9.65
N VAL A 34 1.29 2.19 9.07
CA VAL A 34 1.25 1.94 7.63
C VAL A 34 -0.12 1.43 7.22
N LEU A 35 -0.67 0.47 7.96
CA LEU A 35 -2.01 -0.07 7.71
C LEU A 35 -3.07 1.04 7.74
N GLU A 36 -2.95 2.00 8.65
CA GLU A 36 -3.90 3.09 8.79
C GLU A 36 -3.94 3.98 7.53
N VAL A 37 -2.79 4.23 6.91
CA VAL A 37 -2.74 4.94 5.62
C VAL A 37 -3.46 4.16 4.54
N TYR A 38 -3.24 2.84 4.44
CA TYR A 38 -4.01 1.98 3.52
C TYR A 38 -5.52 2.01 3.81
N ARG A 39 -5.93 2.05 5.09
CA ARG A 39 -7.33 2.14 5.49
C ARG A 39 -7.98 3.45 5.04
N ILE A 40 -7.27 4.57 5.19
CA ILE A 40 -7.73 5.89 4.74
C ILE A 40 -7.86 5.91 3.21
N SER A 41 -6.81 5.49 2.49
CA SER A 41 -6.78 5.42 1.03
C SER A 41 -7.77 4.41 0.44
N SER A 42 -8.31 3.47 1.24
CA SER A 42 -9.23 2.45 0.75
C SER A 42 -10.52 2.99 0.12
N ARG A 43 -10.90 4.23 0.44
CA ARG A 43 -12.09 4.90 -0.12
C ARG A 43 -11.76 5.76 -1.35
N LEU A 44 -10.49 5.86 -1.71
CA LEU A 44 -9.98 6.77 -2.74
C LEU A 44 -9.22 5.93 -3.77
N ASP A 45 -9.94 5.34 -4.71
CA ASP A 45 -9.34 4.40 -5.67
C ASP A 45 -8.21 5.04 -6.49
N ALA A 46 -8.31 6.34 -6.78
CA ALA A 46 -7.30 7.12 -7.49
C ALA A 46 -6.05 7.48 -6.66
N GLU A 47 -6.05 7.25 -5.34
CA GLU A 47 -4.93 7.57 -4.47
C GLU A 47 -4.00 6.38 -4.27
N ASP A 48 -2.70 6.62 -4.38
CA ASP A 48 -1.67 5.66 -4.02
C ASP A 48 -1.30 5.82 -2.54
N ALA A 49 -1.55 4.78 -1.73
CA ALA A 49 -1.17 4.78 -0.32
C ALA A 49 0.34 4.98 -0.12
N VAL A 50 1.18 4.54 -1.06
CA VAL A 50 2.64 4.70 -0.97
C VAL A 50 3.06 6.16 -1.12
N ASP A 51 2.37 6.95 -1.94
CA ASP A 51 2.64 8.39 -2.08
C ASP A 51 2.29 9.14 -0.78
N VAL A 52 1.18 8.77 -0.14
CA VAL A 52 0.80 9.32 1.17
C VAL A 52 1.84 8.92 2.24
N LEU A 53 2.26 7.66 2.28
CA LEU A 53 3.31 7.20 3.21
C LEU A 53 4.62 7.99 3.04
N ARG A 54 5.03 8.25 1.78
CA ARG A 54 6.22 9.07 1.48
C ARG A 54 6.06 10.50 1.97
N LEU A 55 4.93 11.14 1.68
CA LEU A 55 4.66 12.52 2.06
C LEU A 55 4.78 12.73 3.58
N TRP A 56 4.29 11.77 4.36
CA TRP A 56 4.29 11.83 5.82
C TRP A 56 5.49 11.12 6.47
N GLN A 57 6.40 10.55 5.67
CA GLN A 57 7.57 9.80 6.12
C GLN A 57 7.25 8.66 7.10
N ILE A 58 6.18 7.91 6.82
CA ILE A 58 5.72 6.77 7.64
C ILE A 58 6.15 5.46 6.99
N GLY A 59 6.72 4.55 7.78
CA GLY A 59 7.03 3.19 7.34
C GLY A 59 8.04 3.08 6.18
N THR A 60 9.20 3.71 6.33
CA THR A 60 10.27 3.76 5.30
C THR A 60 10.63 2.38 4.73
N ASP A 61 10.73 1.36 5.58
CA ASP A 61 11.02 -0.03 5.16
C ASP A 61 9.91 -0.60 4.26
N TRP A 62 8.65 -0.26 4.54
CA TRP A 62 7.52 -0.69 3.73
C TRP A 62 7.52 0.01 2.36
N ILE A 63 7.80 1.31 2.34
CA ILE A 63 7.94 2.09 1.10
C ILE A 63 9.01 1.45 0.21
N ALA A 64 10.21 1.21 0.76
CA ALA A 64 11.31 0.60 0.04
C ALA A 64 10.95 -0.80 -0.50
N ARG A 65 10.24 -1.61 0.29
CA ARG A 65 9.78 -2.95 -0.12
C ARG A 65 8.82 -2.89 -1.31
N ILE A 66 7.86 -1.95 -1.32
CA ILE A 66 6.93 -1.78 -2.45
C ILE A 66 7.64 -1.23 -3.68
N GLU A 67 8.54 -0.27 -3.53
CA GLU A 67 9.33 0.31 -4.63
C GLU A 67 10.19 -0.75 -5.33
N ALA A 68 10.91 -1.55 -4.55
CA ALA A 68 11.71 -2.64 -5.08
C ALA A 68 10.86 -3.65 -5.86
N TRP A 69 9.66 -3.97 -5.35
CA TRP A 69 8.73 -4.83 -6.06
C TRP A 69 8.23 -4.19 -7.37
N ARG A 70 7.81 -2.92 -7.34
CA ARG A 70 7.35 -2.20 -8.54
C ARG A 70 8.45 -2.12 -9.59
N ALA A 71 9.67 -1.76 -9.21
CA ALA A 71 10.81 -1.70 -10.12
C ALA A 71 11.10 -3.04 -10.82
N ALA A 72 10.94 -4.17 -10.10
CA ALA A 72 11.11 -5.50 -10.67
C ALA A 72 9.97 -5.94 -11.61
N HIS A 73 8.83 -5.24 -11.60
CA HIS A 73 7.61 -5.60 -12.36
C HIS A 73 7.12 -4.50 -13.30
N SER A 74 7.91 -3.42 -13.48
CA SER A 74 7.70 -2.43 -14.53
C SER A 74 8.17 -3.04 -15.87
N THR A 75 7.22 -3.56 -16.65
CA THR A 75 7.43 -4.01 -18.04
C THR A 75 6.73 -3.06 -18.99
#